data_AF-A0A3M1WP40-F1
#
_entry.id   AF-A0A3M1WP40-F1
#
_cell.length_a   1.000
_cell.length_b   1.000
_cell.length_c   1.000
_cell.angle_alpha   90.00
_cell.angle_beta   90.00
_cell.angle_gamma   90.00
#
_symmetry.space_group_name_H-M   'P 1'
#
loop_
_entity.id
_entity.type
_entity.pdbx_description
1 polymer ?
#
loop_
_entity_poly.entity_id
_entity_poly.type
_entity_poly.pdbx_seq_one_letter_code
_entity_poly.pdbx_strand_id
1 'polypeptide(L)'
;MSYLQRIRECNDGSTCCHRALFVAGRHVGWLQPDFAHALRRWPEVFRVGGGAVWVRDDLGDFEARSRAVDSVVRACVEEGLIGHYLDEPYPVTPGRREDAVMWLDRGAAARFGIRAFGQHLNGFVRREDSLWMWVARRSSDRRHAPG
;
A
#
# COMPACT_ATOMS: atom_id res chain seq x y z
N MET A 1 -26.14 8.42 -11.32
CA MET A 1 -24.87 7.69 -11.13
C MET A 1 -25.11 6.22 -11.40
N SER A 2 -24.28 5.56 -12.22
CA SER A 2 -24.47 4.14 -12.60
C SER A 2 -23.45 3.22 -11.90
N TYR A 3 -23.74 1.93 -11.85
CA TYR A 3 -22.77 0.93 -11.35
C TYR A 3 -21.46 0.97 -12.13
N LEU A 4 -21.53 1.16 -13.45
CA LEU A 4 -20.35 1.27 -14.31
C LEU A 4 -19.49 2.49 -13.96
N GLN A 5 -20.11 3.61 -13.59
CA GLN A 5 -19.39 4.80 -13.15
C GLN A 5 -18.57 4.51 -11.89
N ARG A 6 -19.14 3.81 -10.90
CA ARG A 6 -18.43 3.40 -9.67
C ARG A 6 -17.23 2.50 -9.96
N ILE A 7 -17.37 1.54 -10.90
CA ILE A 7 -16.26 0.67 -11.31
C ILE A 7 -15.13 1.50 -11.93
N ARG A 8 -15.47 2.45 -12.81
CA ARG A 8 -14.47 3.30 -13.47
C ARG A 8 -13.70 4.18 -12.50
N GLU A 9 -14.38 4.76 -11.51
CA GLU A 9 -13.76 5.56 -10.45
C GLU A 9 -12.75 4.76 -9.60
N CYS A 10 -12.93 3.45 -9.47
CA CYS A 10 -11.95 2.58 -8.79
C CYS A 10 -10.78 2.14 -9.68
N ASN A 11 -10.79 2.47 -10.98
CA ASN A 11 -9.83 1.98 -11.97
C ASN A 11 -9.24 3.13 -12.83
N ASP A 12 -9.19 4.35 -12.30
CA ASP A 12 -8.67 5.54 -12.98
C ASP A 12 -7.15 5.79 -12.76
N GLY A 13 -6.49 4.91 -12.01
CA GLY A 13 -5.05 5.00 -11.75
C GLY A 13 -4.20 4.79 -13.01
N SER A 14 -3.22 5.69 -13.22
CA SER A 14 -2.22 5.58 -14.29
C SER A 14 -0.81 5.44 -13.73
N THR A 15 -0.05 4.47 -14.26
CA THR A 15 1.34 4.22 -13.87
C THR A 15 2.37 4.84 -14.82
N CYS A 16 1.95 5.53 -15.90
CA CYS A 16 2.85 6.01 -16.95
C CYS A 16 3.94 6.99 -16.46
N CYS A 17 3.66 7.71 -15.38
CA CYS A 17 4.58 8.64 -14.74
C CYS A 17 5.19 8.10 -13.44
N HIS A 18 4.89 6.86 -13.03
CA HIS A 18 5.41 6.28 -11.79
C HIS A 18 6.76 5.58 -12.01
N ARG A 19 7.51 5.41 -10.92
CA ARG A 19 8.77 4.65 -10.87
C ARG A 19 8.48 3.26 -10.29
N ALA A 20 8.94 2.22 -10.96
CA ALA A 20 8.77 0.86 -10.47
C ALA A 20 9.59 0.66 -9.18
N LEU A 21 9.00 0.00 -8.19
CA LEU A 21 9.65 -0.41 -6.95
C LEU A 21 9.97 -1.90 -6.99
N PHE A 22 11.22 -2.23 -6.74
CA PHE A 22 11.72 -3.59 -6.69
C PHE A 22 12.21 -3.95 -5.28
N VAL A 23 11.91 -5.17 -4.84
CA VAL A 23 12.39 -5.75 -3.59
C VAL A 23 12.81 -7.20 -3.88
N ALA A 24 14.03 -7.57 -3.48
CA ALA A 24 14.59 -8.90 -3.75
C ALA A 24 14.47 -9.31 -5.25
N GLY A 25 14.77 -8.36 -6.15
CA GLY A 25 14.66 -8.55 -7.61
C GLY A 25 13.24 -8.63 -8.18
N ARG A 26 12.18 -8.47 -7.36
CA ARG A 26 10.78 -8.57 -7.80
C ARG A 26 10.10 -7.21 -7.82
N HIS A 27 9.32 -6.91 -8.85
CA HIS A 27 8.52 -5.69 -8.91
C HIS A 27 7.32 -5.82 -7.97
N VAL A 28 7.17 -4.89 -7.02
CA VAL A 28 6.17 -4.98 -5.93
C VAL A 28 5.27 -3.76 -5.80
N GLY A 29 5.56 -2.66 -6.50
CA GLY A 29 4.76 -1.44 -6.38
C GLY A 29 5.23 -0.31 -7.27
N TRP A 30 4.57 0.83 -7.14
CA TRP A 30 4.79 2.02 -7.96
C TRP A 30 4.93 3.26 -7.09
N LEU A 31 5.99 4.02 -7.31
CA LEU A 31 6.28 5.25 -6.57
C LEU A 31 6.00 6.46 -7.45
N GLN A 32 5.42 7.51 -6.87
CA GLN A 32 5.40 8.80 -7.55
C GLN A 32 6.85 9.34 -7.69
N PRO A 33 7.17 10.09 -8.77
CA PRO A 33 8.53 10.55 -9.03
C PRO A 33 9.16 11.38 -7.90
N ASP A 34 8.36 12.23 -7.25
CA ASP A 34 8.76 13.08 -6.14
C ASP A 34 9.18 12.24 -4.93
N PHE A 35 8.36 11.24 -4.56
CA PHE A 35 8.66 10.36 -3.45
C PHE A 35 9.85 9.44 -3.78
N ALA A 36 9.91 8.89 -5.00
CA ALA A 36 11.08 8.13 -5.46
C ALA A 36 12.38 8.96 -5.39
N HIS A 37 12.31 10.26 -5.67
CA HIS A 37 13.44 11.17 -5.50
C HIS A 37 13.81 11.36 -4.04
N ALA A 38 12.84 11.56 -3.16
CA ALA A 38 13.06 11.71 -1.71
C ALA A 38 13.74 10.50 -1.07
N LEU A 39 13.47 9.29 -1.57
CA LEU A 39 14.10 8.04 -1.11
C LEU A 39 15.62 7.99 -1.35
N ARG A 40 16.20 8.86 -2.19
CA ARG A 40 17.66 8.97 -2.38
C ARG A 40 18.42 9.37 -1.13
N ARG A 41 17.74 9.91 -0.12
CA ARG A 41 18.34 10.32 1.15
C ARG A 41 18.76 9.12 2.02
N TRP A 42 18.28 7.92 1.69
CA TRP A 42 18.63 6.67 2.39
C TRP A 42 19.33 5.69 1.44
N PRO A 43 20.55 6.01 0.94
CA PRO A 43 21.29 5.15 0.00
C PRO A 43 21.72 3.80 0.61
N GLU A 44 21.66 3.67 1.93
CA GLU A 44 21.85 2.41 2.67
C GLU A 44 20.63 1.48 2.61
N VAL A 45 19.43 2.00 2.28
CA VAL A 45 18.20 1.20 2.15
C VAL A 45 17.76 1.09 0.69
N PHE A 46 17.89 2.18 -0.07
CA PHE A 46 17.39 2.28 -1.44
C PHE A 46 18.49 2.60 -2.45
N ARG A 47 18.44 1.91 -3.59
CA ARG A 47 19.11 2.32 -4.81
C ARG A 47 18.09 2.97 -5.74
N VAL A 48 18.33 4.20 -6.19
CA VAL A 48 17.41 4.94 -7.08
C VAL A 48 18.12 5.28 -8.39
N GLY A 49 17.60 4.81 -9.53
CA GLY A 49 18.25 5.03 -10.83
C GLY A 49 17.51 4.38 -11.99
N GLY A 50 17.86 4.70 -13.24
CA GLY A 50 17.31 4.02 -14.42
C GLY A 50 15.77 4.02 -14.53
N GLY A 51 15.08 4.98 -13.89
CA GLY A 51 13.62 5.03 -13.86
C GLY A 51 12.93 4.13 -12.82
N ALA A 52 13.68 3.53 -11.89
CA ALA A 52 13.15 2.66 -10.85
C ALA A 52 13.85 2.85 -9.49
N VAL A 53 13.30 2.21 -8.46
CA VAL A 53 13.81 2.17 -7.10
C VAL A 53 13.93 0.71 -6.68
N TRP A 54 15.05 0.35 -6.05
CA TRP A 54 15.28 -0.97 -5.49
C TRP A 54 15.54 -0.82 -3.99
N VAL A 55 14.86 -1.63 -3.19
CA VAL A 55 15.36 -1.95 -1.85
C VAL A 55 16.64 -2.74 -2.03
N ARG A 56 17.68 -2.38 -1.27
CA ARG A 56 19.00 -2.97 -1.41
C ARG A 56 19.00 -4.47 -1.12
N ASP A 57 19.70 -5.22 -1.97
CA ASP A 57 19.74 -6.68 -1.91
C ASP A 57 20.64 -7.20 -0.76
N ASP A 58 21.54 -6.36 -0.24
CA ASP A 58 22.46 -6.69 0.86
C ASP A 58 21.89 -6.42 2.26
N LEU A 59 20.63 -5.98 2.37
CA LEU A 59 19.94 -5.79 3.65
C LEU A 59 19.62 -7.10 4.39
N GLY A 60 19.80 -8.25 3.73
CA GLY A 60 19.62 -9.56 4.33
C GLY A 60 18.24 -10.17 4.09
N ASP A 61 17.68 -10.79 5.12
CA ASP A 61 16.44 -11.58 5.02
C ASP A 61 15.16 -10.73 5.01
N PHE A 62 14.01 -11.41 5.00
CA PHE A 62 12.67 -10.80 5.01
C PHE A 62 12.51 -9.76 6.12
N GLU A 63 12.96 -10.09 7.33
CA GLU A 63 12.74 -9.27 8.51
C GLU A 63 13.73 -8.10 8.55
N ALA A 64 14.99 -8.33 8.18
CA ALA A 64 16.00 -7.27 8.09
C ALA A 64 15.61 -6.20 7.04
N ARG A 65 15.13 -6.62 5.86
CA ARG A 65 14.57 -5.69 4.86
C ARG A 65 13.40 -4.89 5.40
N SER A 66 12.49 -5.56 6.10
CA SER A 66 11.28 -4.91 6.62
C SER A 66 11.64 -3.82 7.64
N ARG A 67 12.53 -4.12 8.60
CA ARG A 67 12.99 -3.14 9.58
C ARG A 67 13.76 -1.96 8.97
N ALA A 68 14.59 -2.23 7.96
CA ALA A 68 15.33 -1.18 7.26
C ALA A 68 14.39 -0.23 6.52
N VAL A 69 13.33 -0.74 5.90
CA VAL A 69 12.34 0.13 5.25
C VAL A 69 11.43 0.81 6.28
N ASP A 70 11.10 0.14 7.39
CA ASP A 70 10.29 0.72 8.46
C ASP A 70 10.93 1.96 9.10
N SER A 71 12.25 1.95 9.31
CA SER A 71 12.95 3.13 9.83
C SER A 71 12.82 4.33 8.87
N VAL A 72 12.89 4.09 7.55
CA VAL A 72 12.67 5.13 6.53
C VAL A 72 11.21 5.58 6.52
N VAL A 73 10.25 4.67 6.69
CA VAL A 73 8.83 5.02 6.80
C VAL A 73 8.59 5.94 8.00
N ARG A 74 9.16 5.63 9.16
CA ARG A 74 9.05 6.47 10.37
C ARG A 74 9.62 7.86 10.14
N ALA A 75 10.82 7.96 9.57
CA ALA A 75 11.41 9.25 9.21
C ALA A 75 10.54 10.03 8.20
N CYS A 76 9.99 9.36 7.18
CA CYS A 76 9.06 9.98 6.24
C CYS A 76 7.77 10.46 6.90
N VAL A 77 7.30 9.80 7.98
CA VAL A 77 6.14 10.25 8.76
C VAL A 77 6.47 11.51 9.56
N GLU A 78 7.64 11.53 10.22
CA GLU A 78 8.12 12.71 10.96
C GLU A 78 8.27 13.94 10.07
N GLU A 79 8.67 13.74 8.82
CA GLU A 79 8.81 14.79 7.81
C GLU A 79 7.51 15.13 7.06
N GLY A 80 6.41 14.41 7.34
CA GLY A 80 5.12 14.63 6.70
C GLY A 80 5.01 14.13 5.24
N LEU A 81 5.98 13.36 4.75
CA LEU A 81 5.93 12.72 3.43
C LEU A 81 4.97 11.52 3.39
N ILE A 82 4.78 10.87 4.54
CA ILE A 82 3.77 9.84 4.76
C ILE A 82 2.83 10.36 5.84
N GLY A 83 1.52 10.31 5.60
CA GLY A 83 0.56 11.00 6.47
C GLY A 83 0.46 10.45 7.88
N HIS A 84 0.77 9.17 8.12
CA HIS A 84 0.72 8.54 9.43
C HIS A 84 1.37 7.17 9.46
N TYR A 85 1.81 6.76 10.65
CA TYR A 85 2.18 5.39 10.99
C TYR A 85 1.00 4.69 11.69
N LEU A 86 0.67 3.46 11.32
CA LEU A 86 -0.48 2.72 11.89
C LEU A 86 -0.12 1.55 12.78
N ASP A 87 1.15 1.14 12.79
CA ASP A 87 1.62 -0.05 13.49
C ASP A 87 0.88 -1.32 13.02
N GLU A 88 0.56 -1.37 11.72
CA GLU A 88 -0.18 -2.47 11.11
C GLU A 88 0.60 -2.99 9.88
N PRO A 89 1.27 -4.15 9.99
CA PRO A 89 2.12 -4.65 8.91
C PRO A 89 1.28 -5.19 7.74
N TYR A 90 1.50 -4.62 6.56
CA TYR A 90 1.00 -5.14 5.29
C TYR A 90 2.08 -5.95 4.57
N PRO A 91 1.73 -7.06 3.90
CA PRO A 91 2.68 -7.82 3.11
C PRO A 91 3.02 -7.08 1.82
N VAL A 92 4.30 -6.96 1.52
CA VAL A 92 4.79 -6.48 0.23
C VAL A 92 5.03 -7.68 -0.68
N THR A 93 4.33 -7.74 -1.82
CA THR A 93 4.33 -8.90 -2.70
C THR A 93 4.37 -8.50 -4.17
N PRO A 94 4.98 -9.31 -5.05
CA PRO A 94 4.88 -9.14 -6.50
C PRO A 94 3.52 -9.55 -7.10
N GLY A 95 2.65 -10.22 -6.32
CA GLY A 95 1.42 -10.79 -6.83
C GLY A 95 0.46 -11.24 -5.73
N ARG A 96 0.65 -12.48 -5.23
CA ARG A 96 -0.24 -13.09 -4.22
C ARG A 96 0.23 -12.79 -2.81
N ARG A 97 -0.69 -12.77 -1.85
CA ARG A 97 -0.37 -12.44 -0.44
C ARG A 97 0.71 -13.35 0.15
N GLU A 98 0.67 -14.62 -0.20
CA GLU A 98 1.60 -15.68 0.19
C GLU A 98 3.01 -15.54 -0.40
N ASP A 99 3.21 -14.69 -1.42
CA ASP A 99 4.52 -14.41 -2.03
C ASP A 99 5.24 -13.22 -1.37
N ALA A 100 4.93 -12.91 -0.11
CA ALA A 100 5.46 -11.73 0.57
C ALA A 100 7.00 -11.77 0.67
N VAL A 101 7.65 -10.64 0.35
CA VAL A 101 9.12 -10.50 0.38
C VAL A 101 9.64 -9.61 1.51
N MET A 102 8.74 -8.83 2.12
CA MET A 102 8.91 -8.05 3.35
C MET A 102 7.53 -7.62 3.86
N TRP A 103 7.46 -7.02 5.05
CA TRP A 103 6.31 -6.24 5.50
C TRP A 103 6.58 -4.73 5.42
N LEU A 104 5.51 -3.94 5.38
CA LEU A 104 5.53 -2.48 5.37
C LEU A 104 4.36 -1.96 6.21
N ASP A 105 4.52 -0.89 6.98
CA ASP A 105 3.39 -0.28 7.69
C ASP A 105 2.27 0.12 6.71
N ARG A 106 1.02 -0.18 7.09
CA ARG A 106 -0.18 0.12 6.30
C ARG A 106 -0.28 1.59 5.91
N GLY A 107 0.13 2.52 6.78
CA GLY A 107 0.10 3.95 6.49
C GLY A 107 0.97 4.33 5.30
N ALA A 108 2.01 3.55 5.01
CA ALA A 108 2.90 3.76 3.87
C ALA A 108 2.44 3.05 2.59
N ALA A 109 1.47 2.12 2.67
CA ALA A 109 1.13 1.23 1.54
C ALA A 109 0.76 1.99 0.25
N ALA A 110 -0.04 3.06 0.36
CA ALA A 110 -0.42 3.88 -0.78
C ALA A 110 0.77 4.68 -1.35
N ARG A 111 1.69 5.15 -0.49
CA ARG A 111 2.84 5.95 -0.93
C ARG A 111 3.89 5.09 -1.64
N PHE A 112 4.04 3.84 -1.21
CA PHE A 112 4.86 2.84 -1.89
C PHE A 112 4.16 2.16 -3.08
N GLY A 113 2.87 2.44 -3.27
CA GLY A 113 2.04 1.87 -4.34
C GLY A 113 2.05 0.34 -4.35
N ILE A 114 2.13 -0.29 -3.18
CA ILE A 114 2.10 -1.74 -3.06
C ILE A 114 0.66 -2.24 -3.17
N ARG A 115 0.52 -3.52 -3.53
CA ARG A 115 -0.78 -4.19 -3.51
C ARG A 115 -1.26 -4.36 -2.06
N ALA A 116 -2.47 -3.89 -1.77
CA ALA A 116 -3.16 -4.13 -0.50
C ALA A 116 -4.21 -5.23 -0.64
N PHE A 117 -4.48 -5.94 0.46
CA PHE A 117 -5.50 -6.98 0.53
C PHE A 117 -6.49 -6.65 1.64
N GLY A 118 -7.78 -6.86 1.38
CA GLY A 118 -8.86 -6.61 2.32
C GLY A 118 -9.88 -7.74 2.31
N GLN A 119 -10.61 -7.87 3.41
CA GLN A 119 -11.71 -8.82 3.55
C GLN A 119 -13.01 -8.04 3.69
N HIS A 120 -14.01 -8.43 2.92
CA HIS A 120 -15.34 -7.80 2.92
C HIS A 120 -16.38 -8.91 3.11
N LEU A 121 -17.32 -8.70 4.02
CA LEU A 121 -18.38 -9.64 4.34
C LEU A 121 -19.73 -9.04 3.95
N ASN A 122 -20.54 -9.83 3.22
CA ASN A 122 -21.93 -9.50 2.93
C ASN A 122 -22.83 -10.32 3.85
N GLY A 123 -23.23 -9.73 4.98
CA GLY A 123 -24.18 -10.35 5.90
C GLY A 123 -25.61 -10.13 5.44
N PHE A 124 -26.38 -11.19 5.26
CA PHE A 124 -27.79 -11.10 4.88
C PHE A 124 -28.66 -12.16 5.56
N VAL A 125 -29.95 -11.89 5.66
CA VAL A 125 -30.98 -12.83 6.13
C VAL A 125 -32.07 -12.97 5.09
N ARG A 126 -32.65 -14.17 4.98
CA ARG A 126 -33.82 -14.43 4.14
C ARG A 126 -35.08 -14.31 4.99
N ARG A 127 -36.04 -13.53 4.52
CA ARG A 127 -37.43 -13.49 5.00
C ARG A 127 -38.31 -14.03 3.88
N GLU A 128 -39.55 -14.39 4.20
CA GLU A 128 -40.50 -15.10 3.33
C GLU A 128 -40.32 -14.77 1.84
N ASP A 129 -40.48 -13.51 1.44
CA ASP A 129 -40.34 -13.07 0.04
C ASP A 129 -39.21 -12.04 -0.20
N SER A 130 -38.23 -11.91 0.71
CA SER A 130 -37.19 -10.88 0.55
C SER A 130 -35.83 -11.22 1.18
N LEU A 131 -34.79 -10.63 0.59
CA LEU A 131 -33.43 -10.68 1.11
C LEU A 131 -33.10 -9.34 1.78
N TRP A 132 -32.69 -9.41 3.04
CA TRP A 132 -32.31 -8.24 3.82
C TRP A 132 -30.80 -8.28 4.06
N MET A 133 -30.11 -7.18 3.79
CA MET A 133 -28.66 -7.06 4.00
C MET A 133 -28.36 -6.17 5.20
N TRP A 134 -27.38 -6.57 6.01
CA TRP A 134 -26.85 -5.72 7.06
C TRP A 134 -25.96 -4.63 6.44
N VAL A 135 -26.38 -3.37 6.57
CA VAL A 135 -25.61 -2.21 6.12
C VAL A 135 -25.12 -1.45 7.35
N ALA A 136 -23.81 -1.51 7.59
CA ALA A 136 -23.18 -0.79 8.69
C ALA A 136 -22.92 0.68 8.29
N ARG A 137 -23.12 1.59 9.24
CA ARG A 137 -22.67 2.97 9.13
C ARG A 137 -21.30 3.11 9.79
N ARG A 138 -20.37 3.82 9.16
CA ARG A 138 -19.04 4.04 9.75
C ARG A 138 -19.14 5.12 10.82
N SER A 139 -18.29 5.00 11.83
CA SER A 139 -18.13 6.07 12.82
C SER A 139 -17.65 7.36 12.13
N SER A 140 -18.06 8.52 12.66
CA SER A 140 -17.73 9.83 12.11
C SER A 140 -16.25 10.20 12.26
N ASP A 141 -15.53 9.56 13.17
CA ASP A 141 -14.10 9.76 13.44
C ASP A 141 -13.18 8.93 12.52
N ARG A 142 -13.74 8.17 11.56
CA ARG A 142 -12.93 7.38 10.63
C ARG A 142 -12.19 8.29 9.65
N ARG A 143 -10.87 8.10 9.55
CA ARG A 143 -9.99 8.82 8.60
C ARG A 143 -10.40 8.66 7.14
N HIS A 144 -10.87 7.47 6.78
CA HIS A 144 -11.34 7.16 5.42
C HIS A 144 -12.83 6.89 5.43
N ALA A 145 -13.57 7.58 4.56
CA ALA A 145 -15.02 7.49 4.38
C ALA A 145 -15.79 7.50 5.72
N PRO A 146 -15.76 8.60 6.49
CA PRO A 146 -16.55 8.72 7.71
C PRO A 146 -18.06 8.82 7.43
N GLY A 147 -18.86 8.28 8.36
CA GLY A 147 -20.33 8.40 8.35
C GLY A 147 -21.09 7.31 7.61
#